data_AF-A0A7T5CKA7-F1
#
_entry.id   AF-A0A7T5CKA7-F1
#
_cell.length_a   1.000
_cell.length_b   1.000
_cell.length_c   1.000
_cell.angle_alpha   90.00
_cell.angle_beta   90.00
_cell.angle_gamma   90.00
#
_symmetry.space_group_name_H-M   'P 1'
#
loop_
_entity.id
_entity.type
_entity.pdbx_description
1 polymer ?
#
loop_
_entity_poly.entity_id
_entity_poly.type
_entity_poly.pdbx_seq_one_letter_code
_entity_poly.pdbx_strand_id
1 'polypeptide(L)' 'MQLQEALNLIHQKFMLESQGKEDEAASKQYFEAFDKYPAVMETASQIFAAQIIAQNIQAQQSQAQQPGDGASPIQTP' A
#
# COMPACT_ATOMS: atom_id res chain seq x y z
N MET A 1 -0.93 24.45 -2.90
CA MET A 1 -1.12 23.05 -3.29
C MET A 1 -1.89 22.98 -4.58
N GLN A 2 -1.36 22.27 -5.57
CA GLN A 2 -2.02 21.97 -6.85
C GLN A 2 -2.65 20.56 -6.80
N LEU A 3 -3.61 20.26 -7.69
CA LEU A 3 -4.29 18.95 -7.73
C LEU A 3 -3.33 17.76 -7.91
N GLN A 4 -2.32 17.91 -8.78
CA GLN A 4 -1.32 16.85 -9.00
C GLN A 4 -0.50 16.56 -7.73
N GLU A 5 -0.19 17.61 -6.96
CA GLU A 5 0.54 17.52 -5.70
C GLU A 5 -0.30 16.77 -4.65
N ALA A 6 -1.61 17.05 -4.59
CA ALA A 6 -2.57 16.37 -3.73
C ALA A 6 -2.67 14.86 -4.05
N LEU A 7 -2.73 14.49 -5.34
CA LEU A 7 -2.73 13.08 -5.76
C LEU A 7 -1.43 12.36 -5.38
N ASN A 8 -0.29 13.02 -5.55
CA ASN A 8 1.01 12.46 -5.18
C ASN A 8 1.10 12.21 -3.67
N LEU A 9 0.56 13.13 -2.85
CA LEU A 9 0.51 13.00 -1.38
C LEU A 9 -0.32 11.80 -0.93
N ILE A 10 -1.48 11.54 -1.56
CA ILE A 10 -2.28 10.35 -1.26
C ILE A 10 -1.46 9.10 -1.55
N HIS A 11 -0.91 8.99 -2.75
CA HIS A 11 -0.15 7.80 -3.15
C HIS A 11 1.04 7.55 -2.22
N GLN A 12 1.79 8.60 -1.86
CA GLN A 12 2.91 8.52 -0.94
C GLN A 12 2.48 8.07 0.46
N LYS A 13 1.41 8.66 1.02
CA LYS A 13 0.88 8.29 2.34
C LYS A 13 0.52 6.81 2.39
N PHE A 14 -0.27 6.35 1.43
CA PHE A 14 -0.71 4.97 1.34
C PHE A 14 0.47 3.98 1.17
N MET A 15 1.50 4.35 0.40
CA MET A 15 2.73 3.56 0.27
C MET A 15 3.57 3.50 1.55
N LEU A 16 3.57 4.56 2.36
CA LEU A 16 4.27 4.57 3.65
C LEU A 16 3.51 3.74 4.68
N GLU A 17 2.19 3.92 4.77
CA GLU A 17 1.30 3.15 5.65
C GLU A 17 1.37 1.65 5.35
N SER A 18 1.44 1.26 4.07
CA SER A 18 1.59 -0.15 3.69
C SER A 18 2.93 -0.76 4.13
N GLN A 19 3.95 0.06 4.36
CA GLN A 19 5.25 -0.33 4.91
C GLN A 19 5.34 -0.18 6.43
N GLY A 20 4.23 0.18 7.10
CA GLY A 20 4.21 0.46 8.54
C GLY A 20 4.99 1.71 8.95
N LYS A 21 5.19 2.65 8.02
CA LYS A 21 5.86 3.92 8.26
C LYS A 21 4.80 5.02 8.28
N GLU A 22 4.86 5.89 9.28
CA GLU A 22 4.06 7.10 9.34
C GLU A 22 4.96 8.32 9.11
N ASP A 23 4.47 9.26 8.31
CA ASP A 23 5.07 10.57 8.11
C ASP A 23 4.04 11.63 8.53
N GLU A 24 4.28 12.27 9.67
CA GLU A 24 3.39 13.30 10.21
C GLU A 24 3.29 14.52 9.30
N ALA A 25 4.37 14.88 8.59
CA ALA A 25 4.36 16.01 7.68
C ALA A 25 3.51 15.69 6.44
N ALA A 26 3.68 14.51 5.85
CA ALA A 26 2.85 14.03 4.75
C ALA A 26 1.38 13.88 5.18
N SER A 27 1.12 13.46 6.41
CA SER A 27 -0.23 13.35 6.97
C SER A 27 -0.93 14.71 7.08
N LYS A 28 -0.22 15.75 7.54
CA LYS A 28 -0.76 17.11 7.60
C LYS A 28 -1.10 17.65 6.21
N GLN A 29 -0.21 17.44 5.24
CA GLN A 29 -0.43 17.87 3.86
C GLN A 29 -1.56 17.07 3.18
N TYR A 30 -1.72 15.79 3.53
CA TYR A 30 -2.85 14.98 3.11
C TYR A 30 -4.19 15.56 3.58
N PHE A 31 -4.29 16.00 4.84
CA PHE A 31 -5.52 16.64 5.33
C PHE A 31 -5.80 17.98 4.63
N GLU A 32 -4.77 18.80 4.40
CA GLU A 32 -4.92 20.05 3.64
C GLU A 32 -5.39 19.80 2.19
N ALA A 33 -4.94 18.70 1.59
CA ALA A 33 -5.37 18.27 0.27
C ALA A 33 -6.85 17.87 0.27
N PHE A 34 -7.33 17.18 1.30
CA PHE A 34 -8.73 16.83 1.51
C PHE A 34 -9.64 18.05 1.64
N ASP A 35 -9.19 19.09 2.36
CA ASP A 35 -9.95 20.34 2.50
C ASP A 35 -10.09 21.09 1.17
N LYS A 36 -9.07 21.01 0.30
CA LYS A 36 -9.04 21.73 -1.00
C LYS A 36 -9.73 20.98 -2.13
N TYR A 37 -9.68 19.65 -2.13
CA TYR A 37 -10.16 18.81 -3.23
C TYR A 37 -10.95 17.59 -2.74
N PRO A 38 -11.99 17.76 -1.91
CA PRO A 38 -12.61 16.65 -1.17
C PRO A 38 -13.08 15.49 -2.06
N ALA A 39 -13.82 15.79 -3.14
CA ALA A 39 -14.34 14.75 -4.04
C ALA A 39 -13.23 13.98 -4.79
N VAL A 40 -12.17 14.67 -5.21
CA VAL A 40 -11.04 14.03 -5.91
C VAL A 40 -10.23 13.19 -4.93
N MET A 41 -10.01 13.70 -3.72
CA MET A 41 -9.23 13.03 -2.69
C MET A 41 -9.94 11.79 -2.14
N GLU A 42 -11.27 11.85 -1.98
CA GLU A 42 -12.10 10.71 -1.62
C GLU A 42 -12.00 9.60 -2.67
N THR A 43 -12.24 9.95 -3.94
CA THR A 43 -12.17 9.01 -5.06
C THR A 43 -10.77 8.39 -5.19
N ALA A 44 -9.73 9.23 -5.14
CA ALA A 44 -8.35 8.77 -5.24
C ALA A 44 -7.95 7.87 -4.07
N SER A 45 -8.36 8.19 -2.84
CA SER A 45 -8.06 7.35 -1.67
C SER A 45 -8.67 5.95 -1.80
N GLN A 46 -9.89 5.83 -2.31
CA GLN A 46 -10.51 4.52 -2.56
C GLN A 46 -9.76 3.71 -3.62
N ILE A 47 -9.35 4.36 -4.71
CA ILE A 47 -8.58 3.71 -5.80
C ILE A 47 -7.23 3.21 -5.29
N PHE A 48 -6.46 4.06 -4.61
CA PHE A 48 -5.12 3.71 -4.13
C PHE A 48 -5.17 2.64 -3.02
N ALA A 49 -6.13 2.72 -2.10
CA ALA A 49 -6.32 1.69 -1.08
C ALA A 49 -6.56 0.31 -1.71
N ALA A 50 -7.47 0.24 -2.69
CA ALA A 50 -7.77 -1.01 -3.39
C ALA A 50 -6.53 -1.58 -4.12
N GLN A 51 -5.73 -0.72 -4.75
CA GLN A 51 -4.49 -1.13 -5.42
C GLN A 51 -3.46 -1.72 -4.45
N ILE A 52 -3.26 -1.08 -3.29
CA ILE A 52 -2.32 -1.59 -2.28
C ILE A 52 -2.78 -2.92 -1.69
N ILE A 53 -4.08 -3.05 -1.39
CA ILE A 53 -4.63 -4.32 -0.90
C ILE A 53 -4.40 -5.43 -1.94
N ALA A 54 -4.68 -5.16 -3.22
CA ALA A 54 -4.44 -6.12 -4.29
C ALA A 54 -2.96 -6.53 -4.40
N GLN A 55 -2.04 -5.57 -4.33
CA GLN A 55 -0.60 -5.84 -4.33
C GLN A 55 -0.17 -6.69 -3.13
N ASN A 56 -0.67 -6.37 -1.94
CA ASN A 56 -0.35 -7.12 -0.72
C ASN A 56 -0.88 -8.56 -0.78
N ILE A 57 -2.09 -8.77 -1.30
CA ILE A 57 -2.66 -10.11 -1.51
C ILE A 57 -1.82 -10.90 -2.52
N GLN A 58 -1.43 -10.29 -3.64
CA GLN A 58 -0.55 -10.93 -4.62
C GLN A 58 0.81 -11.32 -4.02
N ALA A 59 1.43 -10.42 -3.25
CA ALA A 59 2.70 -10.70 -2.58
C ALA A 59 2.59 -11.88 -1.60
N GLN A 60 1.48 -11.99 -0.84
CA GLN A 60 1.23 -13.13 0.03
C GLN A 60 1.01 -14.43 -0.75
N GLN A 61 0.26 -14.39 -1.86
CA GLN A 61 0.04 -15.58 -2.70
C GLN A 61 1.34 -16.09 -3.32
N SER A 62 2.23 -15.19 -3.76
CA SER A 62 3.55 -15.55 -4.27
C SER A 62 4.46 -16.16 -3.19
N GLN A 63 4.36 -15.71 -1.94
CA GLN A 63 5.11 -16.32 -0.82
C GLN A 63 4.51 -17.67 -0.41
N ALA A 64 3.19 -17.81 -0.43
CA ALA A 64 2.51 -19.08 -0.14
C ALA A 64 2.73 -20.16 -1.22
N GLN A 65 3.21 -19.77 -2.40
CA GLN A 65 3.56 -20.69 -3.49
C GLN A 65 5.04 -21.07 -3.55
N GLN A 66 5.90 -20.63 -2.62
CA GLN A 66 7.20 -21.28 -2.43
C GLN A 66 6.94 -22.63 -1.74
N PRO A 67 7.05 -23.77 -2.45
CA PRO A 67 6.96 -25.07 -1.81
C PRO A 67 8.22 -25.19 -0.95
N GLY A 68 8.04 -25.53 0.33
CA GLY A 68 9.16 -25.74 1.24
C GLY A 68 10.20 -26.68 0.62
N ASP A 69 11.41 -26.16 0.45
CA ASP A 69 12.64 -26.94 0.53
C ASP A 69 12.63 -27.65 1.90
N GLY A 70 12.18 -28.91 1.93
CA GLY A 70 12.03 -29.63 3.20
C GLY A 70 11.68 -31.11 3.11
N ALA A 71 11.66 -31.72 1.93
CA ALA A 71 11.57 -33.17 1.80
C ALA A 71 12.99 -33.76 1.71
N SER A 72 13.69 -33.86 2.85
CA SER A 72 14.81 -34.80 2.95
C SER A 72 14.27 -36.20 2.66
N PRO A 73 14.82 -36.96 1.69
CA PRO A 73 14.46 -38.35 1.53
C PRO A 73 14.99 -39.09 2.77
N ILE A 74 14.09 -39.45 3.69
CA ILE A 74 14.42 -40.43 4.73
C ILE A 74 14.73 -41.73 3.98
N GLN A 75 16.02 -42.02 3.84
CA GLN A 75 16.52 -43.36 3.53
C GLN A 75 16.13 -44.26 4.70
N THR A 76 15.12 -45.11 4.51
CA THR A 76 14.84 -46.21 5.43
C THR A 76 15.89 -47.31 5.27
N PRO A 77 16.34 -47.94 6.38
CA PRO A 77 17.29 -49.06 6.36
C PRO A 77 16.72 -50.33 5.73
#